data_AF-B7SYC8-F1
#
_entry.id   AF-B7SYC8-F1
#
_cell.length_a   1.000
_cell.length_b   1.000
_cell.length_c   1.000
_cell.angle_alpha   90.00
_cell.angle_beta   90.00
_cell.angle_gamma   90.00
#
_symmetry.space_group_name_H-M   'P 1'
#
loop_
_entity.id
_entity.type
_entity.pdbx_description
1 polymer ?
#
loop_
_entity_poly.entity_id
_entity_poly.type
_entity_poly.pdbx_seq_one_letter_code
_entity_poly.pdbx_strand_id
1 'polypeptide(L)'
;ANQAERTCAAADRTGHALLHTLYQGNLAHKTDFYTEWFAVDLVKADDGSVAGVIALSIETGETVFLKAKITILATGGAGRIYESSTNAYINTG
;
A
#
# COMPACT_ATOMS: atom_id res chain seq x y z
N ALA A 1 -12.43 19.78 -33.57
CA ALA A 1 -12.67 19.13 -32.27
C ALA A 1 -11.77 19.81 -31.25
N ASN A 2 -12.31 20.47 -30.22
CA ASN A 2 -11.49 21.12 -29.19
C ASN A 2 -11.01 20.07 -28.19
N GLN A 3 -9.70 19.94 -28.03
CA GLN A 3 -9.07 19.09 -27.02
C GLN A 3 -9.18 19.74 -25.64
N ALA A 4 -9.59 18.99 -24.64
CA ALA A 4 -9.70 19.49 -23.27
C ALA A 4 -8.37 19.37 -22.50
N GLU A 5 -7.96 20.44 -21.82
CA GLU A 5 -6.78 20.49 -20.96
C GLU A 5 -7.18 20.34 -19.49
N ARG A 6 -7.14 19.10 -18.97
CA ARG A 6 -7.64 18.76 -17.61
C ARG A 6 -6.67 17.96 -16.74
N THR A 7 -5.49 17.64 -17.27
CA THR A 7 -4.49 16.87 -16.53
C THR A 7 -3.68 17.81 -15.66
N CYS A 8 -4.08 17.96 -14.40
CA CYS A 8 -3.26 18.65 -13.41
C CYS A 8 -1.92 17.92 -13.23
N ALA A 9 -0.83 18.67 -13.15
CA ALA A 9 0.51 18.11 -13.03
C ALA A 9 1.40 18.95 -12.11
N ALA A 10 2.35 18.29 -11.46
CA ALA A 10 3.49 18.94 -10.83
C ALA A 10 4.73 18.63 -11.68
N ALA A 11 4.89 19.42 -12.75
CA ALA A 11 5.86 19.17 -13.81
C ALA A 11 5.80 17.70 -14.29
N ASP A 12 6.94 17.02 -14.36
CA ASP A 12 7.12 15.62 -14.74
C ASP A 12 7.13 14.64 -13.54
N ARG A 13 6.80 15.13 -12.33
CA ARG A 13 6.95 14.41 -11.05
C ARG A 13 5.67 14.40 -10.20
N THR A 14 4.50 14.45 -10.83
CA THR A 14 3.19 14.51 -10.16
C THR A 14 3.00 13.41 -9.11
N GLY A 15 3.32 12.15 -9.42
CA GLY A 15 3.18 11.04 -8.48
C GLY A 15 4.11 11.16 -7.26
N HIS A 16 5.34 11.63 -7.48
CA HIS A 16 6.31 11.88 -6.41
C HIS A 16 5.83 12.99 -5.47
N ALA A 17 5.38 14.12 -6.04
CA ALA A 17 4.84 15.22 -5.25
C ALA A 17 3.62 14.77 -4.42
N LEU A 18 2.67 14.07 -5.04
CA LEU A 18 1.46 13.58 -4.38
C LEU A 18 1.78 12.63 -3.22
N LEU A 19 2.65 11.64 -3.44
CA LEU A 19 2.99 10.66 -2.40
C LEU A 19 3.69 11.31 -1.21
N HIS A 20 4.64 12.22 -1.45
CA HIS A 20 5.30 12.95 -0.38
C HIS A 20 4.33 13.84 0.40
N THR A 21 3.41 14.54 -0.28
CA THR A 21 2.40 15.36 0.40
C THR A 21 1.48 14.52 1.30
N LEU A 22 1.00 13.38 0.82
CA LEU A 22 0.16 12.49 1.64
C LEU A 22 0.91 11.88 2.83
N TYR A 23 2.18 11.49 2.64
CA TYR A 23 3.01 10.99 3.73
C TYR A 23 3.17 12.04 4.84
N GLN A 24 3.47 13.29 4.48
CA GLN A 24 3.55 14.38 5.46
C GLN A 24 2.21 14.64 6.14
N GLY A 25 1.09 14.53 5.41
CA GLY A 25 -0.26 14.61 5.99
C GLY A 25 -0.50 13.53 7.05
N ASN A 26 -0.13 12.27 6.77
CA ASN A 26 -0.28 11.17 7.72
C ASN A 26 0.59 11.35 8.98
N LEU A 27 1.80 11.91 8.84
CA LEU A 27 2.64 12.28 9.99
C LEU A 27 1.95 13.34 10.86
N ALA A 28 1.34 14.36 10.26
CA ALA A 28 0.59 15.38 10.99
C ALA A 28 -0.64 14.79 11.72
N HIS A 29 -1.26 13.76 11.14
CA HIS A 29 -2.35 13.00 11.75
C HIS A 29 -1.90 11.90 12.72
N LYS A 30 -0.58 11.77 12.99
CA LYS A 30 0.00 10.78 13.91
C LYS A 30 -0.41 9.34 13.57
N THR A 31 -0.43 9.02 12.29
CA THR A 31 -0.64 7.63 11.83
C THR A 31 0.54 6.77 12.25
N ASP A 32 0.27 5.58 12.79
CA ASP A 32 1.31 4.60 13.09
C ASP A 32 1.80 3.95 11.79
N PHE A 33 3.11 3.97 11.58
CA PHE A 33 3.76 3.36 10.43
C PHE A 33 4.54 2.12 10.85
N TYR A 34 4.17 0.98 10.24
CA TYR A 34 4.91 -0.26 10.35
C TYR A 34 5.77 -0.42 9.09
N THR A 35 6.92 0.26 9.07
CA THR A 35 7.87 0.22 7.94
C THR A 35 8.55 -1.15 7.86
N GLU A 36 8.69 -1.69 6.65
CA GLU A 36 9.32 -3.00 6.40
C GLU A 36 8.60 -4.19 7.06
N TRP A 37 7.27 -4.10 7.15
CA TRP A 37 6.40 -5.22 7.50
C TRP A 37 5.68 -5.75 6.26
N PHE A 38 5.74 -7.06 6.05
CA PHE A 38 5.09 -7.76 4.95
C PHE A 38 3.81 -8.44 5.43
N ALA A 39 2.65 -8.03 4.91
CA ALA A 39 1.39 -8.72 5.22
C ALA A 39 1.34 -10.08 4.49
N VAL A 40 1.18 -11.16 5.26
CA VAL A 40 1.26 -12.54 4.76
C VAL A 40 -0.12 -13.12 4.48
N ASP A 41 -1.06 -12.96 5.41
CA ASP A 41 -2.41 -13.51 5.27
C ASP A 41 -3.45 -12.72 6.08
N LEU A 42 -4.71 -12.80 5.68
CA LEU A 42 -5.84 -12.27 6.41
C LEU A 42 -6.24 -13.24 7.53
N VAL A 43 -6.47 -12.71 8.73
CA VAL A 43 -7.03 -13.50 9.83
C VAL A 43 -8.55 -13.39 9.78
N LYS A 44 -9.23 -14.54 9.74
CA LYS A 44 -10.70 -14.60 9.82
C LYS A 44 -11.15 -15.07 11.19
N ALA A 45 -12.20 -14.46 11.71
CA ALA A 45 -12.91 -14.94 12.89
C ALA A 45 -13.86 -16.09 12.53
N ASP A 46 -14.41 -16.76 13.56
CA ASP A 46 -15.32 -17.90 13.39
C ASP A 46 -16.61 -17.56 12.62
N ASP A 47 -17.03 -16.29 12.64
CA ASP A 47 -18.17 -15.76 11.89
C ASP A 47 -17.83 -15.39 10.43
N GLY A 48 -16.58 -15.61 10.01
CA GLY A 48 -16.08 -15.31 8.67
C GLY A 48 -15.65 -13.85 8.46
N SER A 49 -15.77 -12.98 9.45
CA SER A 49 -15.29 -11.60 9.37
C SER A 49 -13.76 -11.51 9.39
N VAL A 50 -13.19 -10.48 8.77
CA VAL A 50 -11.75 -10.21 8.82
C VAL A 50 -11.39 -9.53 10.13
N ALA A 51 -10.51 -10.17 10.91
CA ALA A 51 -10.08 -9.72 12.23
C ALA A 51 -8.69 -9.04 12.22
N GLY A 52 -8.06 -8.92 11.05
CA GLY A 52 -6.73 -8.32 10.89
C GLY A 52 -5.86 -9.10 9.91
N VAL A 53 -4.54 -8.97 10.07
CA VAL A 53 -3.54 -9.65 9.23
C VAL A 53 -2.43 -10.29 10.06
N ILE A 54 -1.89 -11.40 9.56
CA ILE A 54 -0.56 -11.86 9.96
C ILE A 54 0.46 -11.04 9.17
N ALA A 55 1.41 -10.44 9.87
CA ALA A 55 2.49 -9.66 9.27
C ALA A 55 3.85 -10.22 9.69
N LEU A 56 4.80 -10.20 8.76
CA LEU A 56 6.19 -10.59 8.95
C LEU A 56 7.05 -9.33 8.99
N SER A 57 7.81 -9.14 10.06
CA SER A 57 8.88 -8.15 10.10
C SER A 57 10.01 -8.59 9.19
N ILE A 58 10.34 -7.79 8.18
CA ILE A 58 11.46 -8.09 7.26
C ILE A 58 12.80 -7.94 7.98
N GLU A 59 12.89 -6.99 8.91
CA GLU A 59 14.10 -6.72 9.69
C GLU A 59 14.46 -7.88 10.63
N THR A 60 13.47 -8.41 11.36
CA THR A 60 13.69 -9.38 12.44
C THR A 60 13.29 -10.81 12.08
N GLY A 61 12.46 -11.00 11.06
CA GLY A 61 11.84 -12.29 10.72
C GLY A 61 10.69 -12.69 11.64
N GLU A 62 10.27 -11.84 12.58
CA GLU A 62 9.18 -12.12 13.50
C GLU A 62 7.81 -12.04 12.81
N THR A 63 6.94 -13.00 13.07
CA THR A 63 5.54 -12.97 12.65
C THR A 63 4.64 -12.49 13.78
N VAL A 64 3.81 -11.48 13.51
CA VAL A 64 2.85 -10.93 14.48
C VAL A 64 1.43 -10.93 13.92
N PHE A 65 0.45 -10.97 14.82
CA PHE A 65 -0.95 -10.74 14.45
C PHE A 65 -1.33 -9.27 14.69
N LEU A 66 -1.51 -8.52 13.60
CA LEU A 66 -2.04 -7.16 13.63
C LEU A 66 -3.57 -7.21 13.63
N LYS A 67 -4.15 -7.22 14.83
CA LYS A 67 -5.59 -7.24 15.03
C LYS A 67 -6.22 -5.90 14.63
N ALA A 68 -7.27 -5.95 13.80
CA ALA A 68 -8.02 -4.78 13.38
C ALA A 68 -9.51 -5.09 13.25
N LYS A 69 -10.37 -4.09 13.50
CA LYS A 69 -11.82 -4.20 13.24
C LYS A 69 -12.15 -4.10 11.75
N ILE A 70 -11.31 -3.37 11.01
CA ILE A 70 -11.46 -3.10 9.58
C ILE A 70 -10.05 -3.18 8.98
N THR A 71 -9.91 -3.93 7.89
CA THR A 71 -8.65 -4.07 7.14
C THR A 71 -8.88 -3.59 5.72
N ILE A 72 -8.08 -2.64 5.26
CA ILE A 72 -8.13 -2.10 3.90
C ILE A 72 -6.88 -2.58 3.16
N LEU A 73 -7.06 -3.24 2.02
CA LEU A 73 -5.96 -3.64 1.14
C LEU A 73 -5.75 -2.57 0.07
N ALA A 74 -4.57 -1.96 0.08
CA ALA A 74 -4.12 -0.98 -0.91
C ALA A 74 -2.69 -1.33 -1.39
N THR A 75 -2.47 -2.61 -1.71
CA THR A 75 -1.15 -3.22 -1.98
C THR A 75 -0.55 -2.88 -3.34
N GLY A 76 -1.27 -2.12 -4.17
CA GLY A 76 -0.88 -1.85 -5.55
C GLY A 76 -1.47 -2.87 -6.53
N GLY A 77 -0.73 -3.18 -7.60
CA GLY A 77 -1.17 -4.12 -8.64
C GLY A 77 -0.15 -5.23 -8.89
N ALA A 78 -0.56 -6.27 -9.63
CA ALA A 78 0.25 -7.47 -9.92
C ALA A 78 1.01 -7.39 -11.26
N GLY A 79 1.66 -6.25 -11.54
CA GLY A 79 2.31 -6.02 -12.83
C GLY A 79 3.51 -6.93 -13.12
N ARG A 80 4.07 -7.59 -12.09
CA ARG A 80 5.22 -8.49 -12.19
C ARG A 80 4.89 -9.92 -12.62
N ILE A 81 3.63 -10.21 -12.96
CA ILE A 81 3.25 -11.46 -13.63
C ILE A 81 3.68 -11.51 -15.10
N TYR A 82 3.99 -10.35 -15.69
CA TYR A 82 4.50 -10.23 -17.06
C TYR A 82 6.01 -10.06 -17.07
N GLU A 83 6.66 -10.62 -18.08
CA GLU A 83 8.12 -10.52 -18.26
C GLU A 83 8.56 -9.07 -18.50
N SER A 84 7.87 -8.35 -19.40
CA SER A 84 8.10 -6.93 -19.66
C SER A 84 7.01 -6.09 -19.02
N SER A 85 7.38 -5.19 -18.11
CA SER A 85 6.46 -4.34 -17.35
C SER A 85 7.17 -3.08 -16.88
N THR A 86 6.46 -1.94 -16.90
CA THR A 86 6.95 -0.67 -16.35
C THR A 86 6.78 -0.57 -14.83
N ASN A 87 6.10 -1.54 -14.22
CA ASN A 87 5.85 -1.56 -12.77
C ASN A 87 7.16 -1.80 -11.99
N ALA A 88 7.20 -1.31 -10.75
CA ALA A 88 8.30 -1.61 -9.84
C ALA A 88 8.34 -3.11 -9.50
N TYR A 89 9.51 -3.59 -9.05
CA TYR A 89 9.69 -5.01 -8.69
C TYR A 89 8.80 -5.48 -7.54
N ILE A 90 8.31 -4.56 -6.70
CA ILE A 90 7.43 -4.85 -5.56
C ILE A 90 5.95 -4.98 -5.94
N ASN A 91 5.57 -4.76 -7.20
CA ASN A 91 4.19 -4.88 -7.69
C ASN A 91 3.81 -6.35 -7.99
N THR A 92 3.71 -7.15 -6.94
CA THR A 92 3.51 -8.62 -7.01
C THR A 92 2.07 -9.08 -6.83
N GLY A 93 1.13 -8.16 -6.60
CA GLY A 93 -0.25 -8.48 -6.19
C GLY A 93 -0.34 -8.71 -4.69
#